data_AF-A0A167WI34-F1
#
_entry.id   AF-A0A167WI34-F1
#
_cell.length_a   1.000
_cell.length_b   1.000
_cell.length_c   1.000
_cell.angle_alpha   90.00
_cell.angle_beta   90.00
_cell.angle_gamma   90.00
#
_symmetry.space_group_name_H-M   'P 1'
#
loop_
_entity.id
_entity.type
_entity.pdbx_description
1 polymer ?
#
loop_
_entity_poly.entity_id
_entity_poly.type
_entity_poly.pdbx_seq_one_letter_code
_entity_poly.pdbx_strand_id
1 'polypeptide(L)' 'KRSEAQSFARAQQTLVAPIRQMPAEIITDIFLHCIEDSLAHPILLASICSRWRAIVLASPRLW' A
#
# COMPACT_ATOMS: atom_id res chain seq x y z
N LYS A 1 -26.89 -9.70 16.22
CA LYS A 1 -26.62 -10.97 15.49
C LYS A 1 -26.14 -10.78 14.04
N ARG A 2 -26.92 -10.29 13.05
CA ARG A 2 -26.39 -10.09 11.66
C ARG A 2 -25.46 -8.89 11.50
N SER A 3 -25.66 -7.80 12.26
CA SER A 3 -24.81 -6.60 12.21
C SER A 3 -23.40 -6.82 12.76
N GLU A 4 -23.27 -7.58 13.84
CA GLU A 4 -21.97 -7.91 14.47
C GLU A 4 -21.12 -8.82 13.58
N ALA A 5 -21.74 -9.77 12.88
CA ALA A 5 -21.04 -10.61 11.90
C ALA A 5 -20.52 -9.78 10.71
N GLN A 6 -21.26 -8.74 10.29
CA GLN A 6 -20.84 -7.85 9.21
C GLN A 6 -19.74 -6.89 9.64
N SER A 7 -19.77 -6.35 10.87
CA SER A 7 -18.68 -5.50 11.37
C SER A 7 -17.38 -6.29 11.55
N PHE A 8 -17.48 -7.54 12.04
CA PHE A 8 -16.35 -8.45 12.11
C PHE A 8 -15.79 -8.78 10.72
N ALA A 9 -16.64 -9.16 9.76
CA ALA A 9 -16.21 -9.45 8.39
C ALA A 9 -15.54 -8.22 7.72
N ARG A 10 -16.05 -7.00 7.94
CA ARG A 10 -15.42 -5.76 7.43
C ARG A 10 -14.08 -5.46 8.08
N ALA A 11 -13.94 -5.68 9.37
CA ALA A 11 -12.65 -5.53 10.05
C ALA A 11 -11.61 -6.55 9.53
N GLN A 12 -12.05 -7.76 9.19
CA GLN A 12 -11.20 -8.81 8.61
C GLN A 12 -10.94 -8.62 7.11
N GLN A 13 -11.80 -7.90 6.36
CA GLN A 13 -11.56 -7.56 4.95
C GLN A 13 -10.26 -6.77 4.77
N THR A 14 -9.89 -5.95 5.75
CA THR A 14 -8.61 -5.23 5.72
C THR A 14 -7.40 -6.17 5.82
N LEU A 15 -7.54 -7.35 6.43
CA LEU A 15 -6.47 -8.36 6.51
C LEU A 15 -6.26 -9.10 5.19
N VAL A 16 -7.34 -9.30 4.43
CA VAL A 16 -7.30 -9.97 3.11
C VAL A 16 -7.13 -8.99 1.94
N ALA A 17 -6.94 -7.70 2.21
CA ALA A 17 -6.76 -6.70 1.17
C ALA A 17 -5.53 -7.05 0.28
N PRO A 18 -5.68 -7.11 -1.05
CA PRO A 18 -4.60 -7.53 -1.95
C PRO A 18 -3.30 -6.77 -1.74
N ILE A 19 -3.38 -5.47 -1.46
CA ILE A 19 -2.19 -4.61 -1.25
C ILE A 19 -1.33 -5.00 -0.04
N ARG A 20 -1.91 -5.73 0.93
CA ARG A 20 -1.16 -6.30 2.06
C ARG A 20 -0.56 -7.67 1.76
N GLN A 21 -0.95 -8.29 0.66
CA GLN A 21 -0.44 -9.59 0.23
C GLN A 21 0.55 -9.46 -0.93
N MET A 22 0.54 -8.32 -1.62
CA MET A 22 1.47 -8.06 -2.72
C MET A 22 2.94 -8.02 -2.25
N PRO A 23 3.85 -8.67 -2.98
CA PRO A 23 5.28 -8.53 -2.76
C PRO A 23 5.73 -7.06 -2.83
N ALA A 24 6.78 -6.71 -2.09
CA ALA A 24 7.28 -5.34 -2.02
C ALA A 24 7.80 -4.87 -3.39
N GLU A 25 8.31 -5.78 -4.19
CA GLU A 25 8.85 -5.57 -5.54
C GLU A 25 7.75 -5.04 -6.47
N ILE A 26 6.59 -5.69 -6.47
CA ILE A 26 5.46 -5.28 -7.31
C ILE A 26 4.91 -3.90 -6.88
N ILE A 27 4.87 -3.64 -5.57
CA ILE A 27 4.45 -2.33 -5.06
C ILE A 27 5.47 -1.25 -5.49
N THR A 28 6.76 -1.55 -5.46
CA THR A 28 7.82 -0.64 -5.89
C THR A 28 7.72 -0.33 -7.38
N ASP A 29 7.45 -1.34 -8.22
CA ASP A 29 7.24 -1.12 -9.65
C ASP A 29 6.01 -0.25 -9.91
N ILE A 30 4.91 -0.44 -9.19
CA ILE A 30 3.74 0.44 -9.29
C ILE A 30 4.11 1.88 -8.92
N PHE A 31 4.86 2.08 -7.83
CA PHE A 31 5.30 3.41 -7.41
C PHE A 31 6.18 4.10 -8.44
N LEU A 32 7.09 3.37 -9.09
CA LEU A 32 7.90 3.90 -10.18
C LEU A 32 7.01 4.46 -11.31
N HIS A 33 6.03 3.69 -11.77
CA HIS A 33 5.09 4.15 -12.80
C HIS A 33 4.29 5.37 -12.34
N CYS A 34 3.82 5.40 -11.08
CA CYS A 34 3.10 6.57 -10.54
C CYS A 34 3.96 7.84 -10.47
N ILE A 35 5.27 7.71 -10.22
CA ILE A 35 6.19 8.85 -10.19
C ILE A 35 6.52 9.30 -11.61
N GLU A 36 6.79 8.37 -12.53
CA GLU A 36 7.07 8.65 -13.94
C GLU A 36 5.90 9.41 -14.61
N ASP A 37 4.66 8.98 -14.34
CA ASP A 37 3.44 9.65 -14.80
C ASP A 37 3.11 10.95 -14.04
N SER A 38 4.00 11.40 -13.14
CA SER A 38 3.82 12.59 -12.29
C SER A 38 2.55 12.56 -11.42
N LEU A 39 2.01 11.37 -11.14
CA LEU A 39 0.82 11.17 -10.31
C LEU A 39 1.14 11.23 -8.82
N ALA A 40 2.38 10.93 -8.44
CA ALA A 40 2.82 10.91 -7.05
C ALA A 40 4.29 11.30 -6.89
N HIS A 41 4.66 11.62 -5.65
CA HIS A 41 6.05 11.80 -5.24
C HIS A 41 6.39 10.77 -4.14
N PRO A 42 7.67 10.36 -3.99
CA PRO A 42 8.08 9.38 -2.97
C PRO A 42 7.63 9.75 -1.56
N ILE A 43 7.70 11.04 -1.21
CA ILE A 43 7.27 11.57 0.08
C ILE A 43 5.77 11.37 0.29
N LEU A 44 4.95 11.61 -0.73
CA LEU A 44 3.51 11.38 -0.68
C LEU A 44 3.22 9.89 -0.45
N LEU A 45 3.86 9.01 -1.23
CA LEU A 45 3.69 7.56 -1.10
C LEU A 45 4.10 7.06 0.29
N ALA A 46 5.21 7.56 0.84
CA ALA A 46 5.68 7.23 2.18
C ALA A 46 4.77 7.76 3.30
N SER A 47 3.85 8.68 3.02
CA SER A 47 2.92 9.23 4.01
C SER A 47 1.67 8.37 4.22
N ILE A 48 1.32 7.51 3.27
CA ILE A 48 0.03 6.79 3.22
C ILE A 48 -0.12 5.77 4.35
N CYS A 49 0.86 4.89 4.53
CA CYS A 49 0.87 3.93 5.65
C CYS A 49 2.30 3.46 5.98
N SER A 50 2.46 2.78 7.12
CA SER A 50 3.77 2.27 7.58
C SER A 50 4.42 1.30 6.59
N ARG A 51 3.64 0.42 5.96
CA ARG A 51 4.16 -0.52 4.94
C ARG A 51 4.70 0.22 3.72
N TRP A 52 3.95 1.19 3.20
CA TRP A 52 4.37 1.98 2.04
C TRP A 52 5.63 2.77 2.37
N ARG A 53 5.70 3.39 3.55
CA ARG A 53 6.90 4.05 4.04
C ARG A 53 8.11 3.12 4.04
N ALA A 54 7.99 1.91 4.57
CA ALA A 54 9.08 0.95 4.60
C ALA A 54 9.56 0.58 3.19
N ILE A 55 8.64 0.36 2.25
CA ILE A 55 8.96 0.03 0.85
C ILE A 55 9.66 1.21 0.17
N VAL A 56 9.14 2.43 0.34
CA VAL A 56 9.72 3.64 -0.27
C VAL A 56 11.14 3.89 0.24
N LEU A 57 11.36 3.77 1.55
CA LEU A 57 12.69 3.95 2.14
C LEU A 57 13.68 2.86 1.77
N ALA A 58 13.21 1.63 1.49
CA ALA A 58 14.04 0.51 1.07
C ALA A 58 14.37 0.52 -0.44
N SER A 59 13.79 1.45 -1.22
CA SER A 59 13.87 1.44 -2.69
C SER A 59 14.57 2.69 -3.22
N PRO A 60 15.91 2.69 -3.39
CA PRO A 60 16.67 3.83 -3.87
C PRO A 60 16.21 4.36 -5.24
N ARG A 61 15.64 3.49 -6.08
CA ARG A 61 15.15 3.84 -7.43
C ARG A 61 13.98 4.83 -7.44
N LEU A 62 13.33 5.07 -6.32
CA LEU A 62 12.20 5.98 -6.23
C LEU A 62 12.62 7.46 -6.06
N TRP A 63 13.91 7.74 -5.80
CA TRP A 63 14.43 9.10 -5.58
C TRP A 63 15.19 9.60 -6.81
#